data_AF-A0A3D4JGP9-F1
#
_entry.id   AF-A0A3D4JGP9-F1
#
_cell.length_a   1.000
_cell.length_b   1.000
_cell.length_c   1.000
_cell.angle_alpha   90.00
_cell.angle_beta   90.00
_cell.angle_gamma   90.00
#
_symmetry.space_group_name_H-M   'P 1'
#
loop_
_entity.id
_entity.type
_entity.pdbx_description
1 polymer ?
#
loop_
_entity_poly.entity_id
_entity_poly.type
_entity_poly.pdbx_seq_one_letter_code
_entity_poly.pdbx_strand_id
1 'polypeptide(L)'
;MKKFFTSALFKGLVWQVIGFFIGAGLVTGIRALMGLSTTDTFFFTEPAWVLGSFIGAISFLVGCGVTADWIKWARGIETHDEHEEHWHGWEKFINVSFDHKVIGIQYTLIALALLAIGGTFALIFRTELAASQLQFLTTEFQLFGQNGPQLYNTLMSLHGIVMIISILLGISGIINYAVPLLIGAADMSFPRLNAFSYWIAVPAAVTLISSLFLGGFDTGWTGYPPLSSRAPVGMQMFFMGVFIAGWSSILGALNVVVTVIRMRAKGMAAMKMPIFVWASLATSIIAMTATQFIGLAFQLVMFQRLFGMGFFDPSKGGNPVLFQHLFWFYSHPAVYVFILPGLGVISELLPVFVRKPLYGYRWIAMSSIGIALVGFVVWAHHMFTSGMNEYLRVPFMYSTLLVSVPTGVKFFSWVA
;
A
#
# COMPACT_ATOMS: atom_id res chain seq x y z
N MET A 1 5.76 6.77 29.78
CA MET A 1 5.00 5.49 29.80
C MET A 1 3.49 5.69 29.85
N LYS A 2 2.90 6.37 30.87
CA LYS A 2 1.42 6.53 30.99
C LYS A 2 0.72 7.08 29.73
N LYS A 3 1.31 8.08 29.07
CA LYS A 3 0.78 8.73 27.85
C LYS A 3 0.70 7.79 26.62
N PHE A 4 1.59 6.82 26.52
CA PHE A 4 1.58 5.85 25.42
C PHE A 4 0.41 4.87 25.54
N PHE A 5 0.18 4.32 26.74
CA PHE A 5 -0.91 3.37 26.99
C PHE A 5 -2.32 3.99 26.84
N THR A 6 -2.41 5.32 26.82
CA THR A 6 -3.67 6.04 26.57
C THR A 6 -3.82 6.53 25.12
N SER A 7 -2.81 6.33 24.27
CA SER A 7 -2.79 6.83 22.90
C SER A 7 -3.73 6.08 21.95
N ALA A 8 -4.10 6.73 20.85
CA ALA A 8 -4.90 6.13 19.79
C ALA A 8 -4.21 4.90 19.18
N LEU A 9 -2.89 4.97 18.95
CA LEU A 9 -2.13 3.85 18.42
C LEU A 9 -2.21 2.63 19.33
N PHE A 10 -1.93 2.80 20.63
CA PHE A 10 -1.97 1.68 21.58
C PHE A 10 -3.39 1.10 21.70
N LYS A 11 -4.40 1.95 21.87
CA LYS A 11 -5.81 1.51 21.94
C LYS A 11 -6.22 0.78 20.66
N GLY A 12 -5.86 1.32 19.50
CA GLY A 12 -6.09 0.68 18.20
C GLY A 12 -5.49 -0.71 18.14
N LEU A 13 -4.22 -0.89 18.52
CA LEU A 13 -3.55 -2.20 18.52
C LEU A 13 -4.21 -3.19 19.50
N VAL A 14 -4.61 -2.75 20.69
CA VAL A 14 -5.37 -3.59 21.64
C VAL A 14 -6.69 -4.04 21.01
N TRP A 15 -7.44 -3.12 20.43
CA TRP A 15 -8.69 -3.43 19.75
C TRP A 15 -8.50 -4.27 18.48
N GLN A 16 -7.36 -4.18 17.81
CA GLN A 16 -7.01 -5.05 16.69
C GLN A 16 -6.94 -6.51 17.13
N VAL A 17 -6.28 -6.77 18.27
CA VAL A 17 -6.15 -8.11 18.85
C VAL A 17 -7.51 -8.61 19.36
N ILE A 18 -8.27 -7.78 20.07
CA ILE A 18 -9.62 -8.15 20.55
C ILE A 18 -10.53 -8.47 19.36
N GLY A 19 -10.57 -7.59 18.36
CA GLY A 19 -11.34 -7.76 17.14
C GLY A 19 -10.94 -9.02 16.35
N PHE A 20 -9.65 -9.34 16.34
CA PHE A 20 -9.16 -10.59 15.76
C PHE A 20 -9.82 -11.81 16.39
N PHE A 21 -9.81 -11.91 17.73
CA PHE A 21 -10.40 -13.04 18.43
C PHE A 21 -11.92 -13.09 18.28
N ILE A 22 -12.60 -11.94 18.21
CA ILE A 22 -14.04 -11.87 17.92
C ILE A 22 -14.32 -12.44 16.52
N GLY A 23 -13.59 -11.98 15.49
CA GLY A 23 -13.76 -12.44 14.11
C GLY A 23 -13.41 -13.92 13.95
N ALA A 24 -12.32 -14.37 14.54
CA ALA A 24 -11.91 -15.78 14.54
C ALA A 24 -12.97 -16.66 15.23
N GLY A 25 -13.47 -16.24 16.41
CA GLY A 25 -14.51 -16.94 17.14
C GLY A 25 -15.83 -17.04 16.38
N LEU A 26 -16.21 -15.99 15.65
CA LEU A 26 -17.39 -16.02 14.78
C LEU A 26 -17.27 -17.11 13.71
N VAL A 27 -16.13 -17.17 13.01
CA VAL A 27 -15.91 -18.22 11.98
C VAL A 27 -15.91 -19.60 12.60
N THR A 28 -15.22 -19.77 13.73
CA THR A 28 -15.19 -21.05 14.44
C THR A 28 -16.60 -21.49 14.86
N GLY A 29 -17.40 -20.58 15.40
CA GLY A 29 -18.79 -20.85 15.77
C GLY A 29 -19.62 -21.31 14.57
N ILE A 30 -19.52 -20.61 13.43
CA ILE A 30 -20.18 -21.01 12.18
C ILE A 30 -19.74 -22.41 11.75
N ARG A 31 -18.43 -22.69 11.78
CA ARG A 31 -17.88 -24.01 11.42
C ARG A 31 -18.39 -25.12 12.35
N ALA A 32 -18.46 -24.84 13.66
CA ALA A 32 -19.01 -25.77 14.65
C ALA A 32 -20.48 -26.08 14.35
N LEU A 33 -21.29 -25.06 14.03
CA LEU A 33 -22.70 -25.23 13.64
C LEU A 33 -22.86 -26.01 12.33
N MET A 34 -21.87 -25.96 11.43
CA MET A 34 -21.83 -26.76 10.21
C MET A 34 -21.35 -28.21 10.44
N GLY A 35 -21.08 -28.62 11.69
CA GLY A 35 -20.59 -29.95 12.03
C GLY A 35 -19.13 -30.22 11.62
N LEU A 36 -18.37 -29.17 11.29
CA LEU A 36 -16.95 -29.29 10.99
C LEU A 36 -16.14 -29.44 12.29
N SER A 37 -15.08 -30.25 12.25
CA SER A 37 -14.19 -30.41 13.41
C SER A 37 -13.62 -29.06 13.85
N THR A 38 -13.74 -28.78 15.15
CA THR A 38 -13.18 -27.60 15.80
C THR A 38 -12.10 -27.95 16.82
N THR A 39 -11.81 -29.23 17.08
CA THR A 39 -10.99 -29.67 18.21
C THR A 39 -9.50 -29.45 18.01
N ASP A 40 -9.00 -29.52 16.78
CA ASP A 40 -7.54 -29.50 16.54
C ASP A 40 -7.01 -28.09 16.23
N THR A 41 -7.90 -27.15 15.89
CA THR A 41 -7.56 -25.79 15.41
C THR A 41 -8.61 -24.73 15.79
N PHE A 42 -9.24 -24.87 16.97
CA PHE A 42 -10.44 -24.12 17.40
C PHE A 42 -10.39 -22.59 17.12
N PHE A 43 -9.24 -21.92 17.13
CA PHE A 43 -9.13 -20.49 16.73
C PHE A 43 -8.19 -20.21 15.55
N PHE A 44 -7.50 -21.22 15.02
CA PHE A 44 -6.33 -21.03 14.16
C PHE A 44 -6.45 -21.70 12.80
N THR A 45 -7.67 -22.00 12.36
CA THR A 45 -7.92 -22.33 10.95
C THR A 45 -7.63 -21.14 10.05
N GLU A 46 -7.29 -21.40 8.79
CA GLU A 46 -7.05 -20.33 7.80
C GLU A 46 -8.24 -19.34 7.68
N PRO A 47 -9.51 -19.78 7.60
CA PRO A 47 -10.65 -18.85 7.62
C PRO A 47 -10.76 -17.99 8.88
N ALA A 48 -10.41 -18.56 10.05
CA ALA A 48 -10.41 -17.81 11.30
C ALA A 48 -9.32 -16.74 11.32
N TRP A 49 -8.13 -17.03 10.79
CA TRP A 49 -7.06 -16.04 10.59
C TRP A 49 -7.47 -14.92 9.65
N VAL A 50 -8.10 -15.24 8.51
CA VAL A 50 -8.49 -14.21 7.54
C VAL A 50 -9.60 -13.30 8.06
N LEU A 51 -10.71 -13.87 8.54
CA LEU A 51 -11.81 -13.04 9.05
C LEU A 51 -11.40 -12.33 10.34
N GLY A 52 -10.63 -13.01 11.21
CA GLY A 52 -10.03 -12.39 12.39
C GLY A 52 -9.22 -11.16 12.01
N SER A 53 -8.28 -11.27 11.07
CA SER A 53 -7.46 -10.12 10.66
C SER A 53 -8.29 -8.97 10.06
N PHE A 54 -9.33 -9.29 9.28
CA PHE A 54 -10.24 -8.29 8.72
C PHE A 54 -11.04 -7.55 9.81
N ILE A 55 -11.68 -8.28 10.72
CA ILE A 55 -12.44 -7.69 11.85
C ILE A 55 -11.49 -6.98 12.83
N GLY A 56 -10.27 -7.49 13.01
CA GLY A 56 -9.22 -6.84 13.76
C GLY A 56 -8.87 -5.47 13.17
N ALA A 57 -8.69 -5.36 11.86
CA ALA A 57 -8.42 -4.07 11.21
C ALA A 57 -9.59 -3.08 11.37
N ILE A 58 -10.84 -3.53 11.28
CA ILE A 58 -12.01 -2.68 11.56
C ILE A 58 -12.03 -2.24 13.03
N SER A 59 -11.78 -3.17 13.94
CA SER A 59 -11.78 -2.91 15.38
C SER A 59 -10.64 -1.96 15.76
N PHE A 60 -9.49 -2.03 15.10
CA PHE A 60 -8.41 -1.04 15.23
C PHE A 60 -8.92 0.37 14.94
N LEU A 61 -9.62 0.58 13.82
CA LEU A 61 -10.13 1.89 13.39
C LEU A 61 -11.21 2.44 14.33
N VAL A 62 -12.03 1.56 14.90
CA VAL A 62 -12.98 1.94 15.95
C VAL A 62 -12.25 2.28 17.25
N GLY A 63 -11.32 1.42 17.66
CA GLY A 63 -10.60 1.50 18.92
C GLY A 63 -9.62 2.66 19.03
N CYS A 64 -8.99 3.06 17.92
CA CYS A 64 -8.13 4.25 17.89
C CYS A 64 -8.93 5.56 17.87
N GLY A 65 -10.24 5.49 17.60
CA GLY A 65 -11.14 6.64 17.64
C GLY A 65 -11.23 7.45 16.34
N VAL A 66 -10.52 7.06 15.27
CA VAL A 66 -10.57 7.78 13.98
C VAL A 66 -11.96 7.78 13.34
N THR A 67 -12.82 6.83 13.73
CA THR A 67 -14.20 6.73 13.26
C THR A 67 -15.23 7.42 14.16
N ALA A 68 -14.80 8.02 15.28
CA ALA A 68 -15.71 8.54 16.31
C ALA A 68 -16.67 9.60 15.77
N ASP A 69 -16.19 10.52 14.94
CA ASP A 69 -17.03 11.59 14.38
C ASP A 69 -18.11 11.05 13.43
N TRP A 70 -17.79 10.09 12.57
CA TRP A 70 -18.79 9.45 11.72
C TRP A 70 -19.86 8.70 12.53
N ILE A 71 -19.46 8.06 13.63
CA ILE A 71 -20.40 7.38 14.54
C ILE A 71 -21.31 8.41 15.24
N LYS A 72 -20.79 9.57 15.64
CA LYS A 72 -21.58 10.67 16.20
C LYS A 72 -22.58 11.21 15.17
N TRP A 73 -22.14 11.47 13.94
CA TRP A 73 -23.01 11.93 12.85
C TRP A 73 -24.13 10.95 12.52
N ALA A 74 -23.82 9.65 12.47
CA ALA A 74 -24.84 8.60 12.27
C ALA A 74 -25.91 8.58 13.38
N ARG A 75 -25.62 9.15 14.55
CA ARG A 75 -26.55 9.31 15.67
C ARG A 75 -27.19 10.70 15.75
N GLY A 76 -26.94 11.56 14.76
CA GLY A 76 -27.42 12.95 14.75
C GLY A 76 -26.71 13.88 15.73
N ILE A 77 -25.51 13.50 16.21
CA ILE A 77 -24.70 14.34 17.11
C ILE A 77 -23.73 15.16 16.26
N GLU A 78 -23.83 16.48 16.34
CA GLU A 78 -22.90 17.40 15.67
C GLU A 78 -21.50 17.33 16.30
N THR A 79 -20.48 17.59 15.47
CA THR A 79 -19.09 17.68 15.89
C THR A 79 -18.51 18.99 15.41
N HIS A 80 -17.70 19.64 16.23
CA HIS A 80 -17.03 20.86 15.83
C HIS A 80 -15.95 20.58 14.77
N ASP A 81 -15.62 21.58 13.97
CA ASP A 81 -14.46 21.49 13.09
C ASP A 81 -13.19 21.61 13.93
N GLU A 82 -12.54 20.46 14.12
CA GLU A 82 -11.26 20.36 14.84
C GLU A 82 -10.13 20.85 13.94
N HIS A 83 -9.93 22.16 13.90
CA HIS A 83 -8.75 22.79 13.28
C HIS A 83 -7.60 23.00 14.26
N GLU A 84 -7.83 22.80 15.57
CA GLU A 84 -6.82 22.99 16.60
C GLU A 84 -6.22 21.64 17.03
N GLU A 85 -4.89 21.51 16.94
CA GLU A 85 -4.16 20.32 17.36
C GLU A 85 -4.14 20.25 18.91
N HIS A 86 -4.93 19.33 19.47
CA HIS A 86 -5.02 19.12 20.91
C HIS A 86 -3.81 18.39 21.51
N TRP A 87 -2.99 17.73 20.68
CA TRP A 87 -1.83 16.96 21.13
C TRP A 87 -0.54 17.77 21.04
N HIS A 88 0.27 17.72 22.10
CA HIS A 88 1.54 18.44 22.17
C HIS A 88 2.75 17.54 21.96
N GLY A 89 3.80 18.09 21.32
CA GLY A 89 5.07 17.41 21.13
C GLY A 89 4.96 16.16 20.27
N TRP A 90 5.42 15.01 20.79
CA TRP A 90 5.45 13.74 20.09
C TRP A 90 4.11 13.00 20.09
N GLU A 91 3.18 13.36 21.00
CA GLU A 91 1.90 12.66 21.17
C GLU A 91 1.01 12.75 19.94
N LYS A 92 1.11 13.85 19.18
CA LYS A 92 0.37 14.04 17.92
C LYS A 92 0.70 12.97 16.87
N PHE A 93 1.88 12.37 16.92
CA PHE A 93 2.29 11.35 15.95
C PHE A 93 1.79 9.94 16.28
N ILE A 94 1.19 9.75 17.46
CA ILE A 94 0.62 8.46 17.89
C ILE A 94 -0.87 8.57 18.26
N ASN A 95 -1.47 9.74 18.04
CA ASN A 95 -2.87 10.03 18.25
C ASN A 95 -3.52 10.53 16.95
N VAL A 96 -4.84 10.42 16.85
CA VAL A 96 -5.59 10.94 15.71
C VAL A 96 -5.42 12.46 15.65
N SER A 97 -5.02 12.96 14.48
CA SER A 97 -4.91 14.36 14.13
C SER A 97 -5.56 14.55 12.76
N PHE A 98 -6.10 15.74 12.51
CA PHE A 98 -6.68 16.12 11.22
C PHE A 98 -5.77 17.04 10.40
N ASP A 99 -4.70 17.58 10.98
CA ASP A 99 -3.74 18.44 10.29
C ASP A 99 -2.92 17.63 9.26
N HIS A 100 -3.03 17.99 7.97
CA HIS A 100 -2.28 17.36 6.90
C HIS A 100 -0.76 17.31 7.12
N LYS A 101 -0.18 18.26 7.87
CA LYS A 101 1.25 18.28 8.22
C LYS A 101 1.59 17.16 9.20
N VAL A 102 0.75 16.98 10.22
CA VAL A 102 0.92 15.93 11.22
C VAL A 102 0.71 14.57 10.56
N ILE A 103 -0.35 14.42 9.76
CA ILE A 103 -0.63 13.20 8.99
C ILE A 103 0.53 12.89 8.02
N GLY A 104 1.09 13.92 7.36
CA GLY A 104 2.26 13.77 6.50
C GLY A 104 3.45 13.15 7.24
N ILE A 105 3.77 13.67 8.43
CA ILE A 105 4.85 13.12 9.27
C ILE A 105 4.51 11.72 9.78
N GLN A 106 3.26 11.48 10.18
CA GLN A 106 2.76 10.18 10.62
C GLN A 106 2.98 9.10 9.56
N TYR A 107 2.64 9.38 8.30
CA TYR A 107 2.95 8.51 7.15
C TYR A 107 4.46 8.27 7.01
N THR A 108 5.27 9.33 7.08
CA THR A 108 6.73 9.24 6.96
C THR A 108 7.35 8.38 8.07
N LEU A 109 6.87 8.47 9.31
CA LEU A 109 7.39 7.67 10.43
C LEU A 109 7.15 6.17 10.23
N ILE A 110 5.95 5.78 9.78
CA ILE A 110 5.66 4.38 9.46
C ILE A 110 6.48 3.91 8.25
N ALA A 111 6.59 4.75 7.22
CA ALA A 111 7.44 4.46 6.06
C ALA A 111 8.88 4.16 6.50
N LEU A 112 9.49 5.00 7.35
CA LEU A 112 10.84 4.79 7.85
C LEU A 112 10.96 3.53 8.73
N ALA A 113 9.94 3.20 9.53
CA ALA A 113 9.93 1.97 10.32
C ALA A 113 9.89 0.72 9.41
N LEU A 114 9.03 0.73 8.38
CA LEU A 114 8.94 -0.36 7.41
C LEU A 114 10.20 -0.45 6.53
N LEU A 115 10.80 0.69 6.17
CA LEU A 115 12.09 0.75 5.49
C LEU A 115 13.17 0.06 6.30
N ALA A 116 13.23 0.32 7.61
CA ALA A 116 14.20 -0.34 8.49
C ALA A 116 13.95 -1.86 8.55
N ILE A 117 12.70 -2.30 8.74
CA ILE A 117 12.33 -3.72 8.78
C ILE A 117 12.66 -4.43 7.46
N GLY A 118 12.21 -3.88 6.33
CA GLY A 118 12.48 -4.42 5.00
C GLY A 118 13.96 -4.40 4.65
N GLY A 119 14.67 -3.35 5.06
CA GLY A 119 16.13 -3.25 4.94
C GLY A 119 16.85 -4.36 5.72
N THR A 120 16.43 -4.65 6.95
CA THR A 120 16.98 -5.75 7.74
C THR A 120 16.78 -7.10 7.05
N PHE A 121 15.61 -7.36 6.46
CA PHE A 121 15.38 -8.59 5.69
C PHE A 121 16.38 -8.72 4.52
N ALA A 122 16.64 -7.61 3.81
CA ALA A 122 17.64 -7.59 2.74
C ALA A 122 19.06 -7.83 3.23
N LEU A 123 19.46 -7.21 4.35
CA LEU A 123 20.78 -7.46 4.93
C LEU A 123 20.98 -8.95 5.21
N ILE A 124 19.98 -9.61 5.79
CA ILE A 124 20.03 -11.06 6.09
C ILE A 124 20.23 -11.87 4.80
N PHE A 125 19.34 -11.79 3.82
CA PHE A 125 19.46 -12.64 2.63
C PHE A 125 20.67 -12.27 1.75
N ARG A 126 21.16 -11.02 1.81
CA ARG A 126 22.38 -10.61 1.11
C ARG A 126 23.64 -11.18 1.77
N THR A 127 23.68 -11.26 3.09
CA THR A 127 24.77 -11.93 3.80
C THR A 127 24.77 -13.43 3.49
N GLU A 128 23.61 -14.07 3.36
CA GLU A 128 23.52 -15.48 2.94
C GLU A 128 24.09 -15.68 1.53
N LEU A 129 23.85 -14.73 0.62
CA LEU A 129 24.39 -14.75 -0.75
C LEU A 129 25.86 -14.33 -0.88
N ALA A 130 26.56 -14.04 0.23
CA ALA A 130 27.96 -13.59 0.17
C ALA A 130 28.93 -14.68 -0.32
N ALA A 131 28.54 -15.95 -0.20
CA ALA A 131 29.28 -17.10 -0.72
C ALA A 131 28.31 -18.15 -1.28
N SER A 132 28.82 -19.11 -2.06
CA SER A 132 28.03 -20.22 -2.59
C SER A 132 27.76 -21.27 -1.50
N GLN A 133 26.70 -22.07 -1.69
CA GLN A 133 26.12 -23.00 -0.69
C GLN A 133 25.39 -22.28 0.46
N LEU A 134 24.85 -23.06 1.39
CA LEU A 134 24.18 -22.51 2.58
C LEU A 134 25.22 -22.07 3.61
N GLN A 135 25.12 -20.82 4.07
CA GLN A 135 26.04 -20.25 5.04
C GLN A 135 25.48 -20.37 6.46
N PHE A 136 24.41 -19.64 6.75
CA PHE A 136 23.79 -19.61 8.08
C PHE A 136 22.29 -19.87 8.04
N LEU A 137 21.62 -19.63 6.91
CA LEU A 137 20.26 -20.10 6.67
C LEU A 137 20.29 -21.57 6.21
N THR A 138 20.82 -22.44 7.06
CA THR A 138 20.96 -23.88 6.79
C THR A 138 19.64 -24.64 6.92
N THR A 139 19.59 -25.88 6.45
CA THR A 139 18.41 -26.75 6.63
C THR A 139 18.12 -27.09 8.09
N GLU A 140 19.12 -26.97 8.97
CA GLU A 140 19.00 -27.19 10.41
C GLU A 140 18.54 -25.94 11.16
N PHE A 141 18.76 -24.75 10.59
CA PHE A 141 18.26 -23.51 11.14
C PHE A 141 16.72 -23.54 11.20
N GLN A 142 16.13 -23.13 12.31
CA GLN A 142 14.68 -23.09 12.51
C GLN A 142 14.27 -21.77 13.18
N LEU A 143 13.35 -21.03 12.56
CA LEU A 143 12.76 -19.84 13.14
C LEU A 143 11.33 -19.64 12.59
N PHE A 144 10.39 -19.29 13.47
CA PHE A 144 8.97 -19.07 13.09
C PHE A 144 8.35 -20.23 12.30
N GLY A 145 8.75 -21.47 12.61
CA GLY A 145 8.26 -22.67 11.94
C GLY A 145 8.77 -22.86 10.51
N GLN A 146 9.88 -22.20 10.14
CA GLN A 146 10.52 -22.28 8.83
C GLN A 146 11.98 -22.72 8.98
N ASN A 147 12.45 -23.58 8.08
CA ASN A 147 13.88 -23.85 7.96
C ASN A 147 14.61 -22.71 7.24
N GLY A 148 15.94 -22.73 7.21
CA GLY A 148 16.76 -21.70 6.58
C GLY A 148 16.35 -21.35 5.14
N PRO A 149 16.32 -22.32 4.20
CA PRO A 149 15.87 -22.07 2.82
C PRO A 149 14.45 -21.49 2.69
N GLN A 150 13.50 -21.94 3.53
CA GLN A 150 12.14 -21.37 3.52
C GLN A 150 12.13 -19.94 4.04
N LEU A 151 12.85 -19.69 5.14
CA LEU A 151 12.99 -18.35 5.70
C LEU A 151 13.66 -17.41 4.70
N TYR A 152 14.66 -17.86 3.94
CA TYR A 152 15.26 -17.07 2.86
C TYR A 152 14.20 -16.58 1.86
N ASN A 153 13.36 -17.49 1.35
CA ASN A 153 12.30 -17.15 0.40
C ASN A 153 11.27 -16.20 1.02
N THR A 154 10.90 -16.41 2.29
CA THR A 154 10.01 -15.53 3.03
C THR A 154 10.60 -14.14 3.22
N LEU A 155 11.87 -14.02 3.63
CA LEU A 155 12.55 -12.73 3.83
C LEU A 155 12.69 -11.97 2.52
N MET A 156 13.01 -12.65 1.41
CA MET A 156 13.05 -12.04 0.08
C MET A 156 11.67 -11.53 -0.34
N SER A 157 10.64 -12.35 -0.18
CA SER A 157 9.26 -12.01 -0.55
C SER A 157 8.73 -10.85 0.29
N LEU A 158 8.94 -10.90 1.62
CA LEU A 158 8.58 -9.84 2.56
C LEU A 158 9.34 -8.55 2.30
N HIS A 159 10.65 -8.61 2.04
CA HIS A 159 11.44 -7.43 1.67
C HIS A 159 10.77 -6.70 0.51
N GLY A 160 10.46 -7.41 -0.59
CA GLY A 160 9.84 -6.81 -1.77
C GLY A 160 8.56 -6.04 -1.43
N ILE A 161 7.59 -6.70 -0.79
CA ILE A 161 6.30 -6.04 -0.50
C ILE A 161 6.39 -4.97 0.60
N VAL A 162 7.15 -5.21 1.68
CA VAL A 162 7.30 -4.24 2.77
C VAL A 162 7.96 -2.97 2.26
N MET A 163 8.96 -3.08 1.38
CA MET A 163 9.60 -1.92 0.75
C MET A 163 8.65 -1.17 -0.18
N ILE A 164 7.80 -1.87 -0.94
CA ILE A 164 6.77 -1.22 -1.77
C ILE A 164 5.80 -0.42 -0.91
N ILE A 165 5.28 -1.00 0.18
CA ILE A 165 4.37 -0.29 1.10
C ILE A 165 5.10 0.88 1.76
N SER A 166 6.34 0.69 2.20
CA SER A 166 7.18 1.75 2.76
C SER A 166 7.28 2.94 1.79
N ILE A 167 7.59 2.69 0.52
CA ILE A 167 7.69 3.74 -0.50
C ILE A 167 6.33 4.44 -0.71
N LEU A 168 5.25 3.67 -0.83
CA LEU A 168 3.89 4.22 -1.00
C LEU A 168 3.49 5.15 0.17
N LEU A 169 3.78 4.74 1.41
CA LEU A 169 3.52 5.56 2.60
C LEU A 169 4.43 6.78 2.64
N GLY A 170 5.71 6.65 2.28
CA GLY A 170 6.65 7.77 2.22
C GLY A 170 6.22 8.84 1.20
N ILE A 171 5.81 8.41 0.00
CA ILE A 171 5.22 9.28 -1.02
C ILE A 171 3.96 9.96 -0.50
N SER A 172 3.05 9.18 0.11
CA SER A 172 1.82 9.72 0.70
C SER A 172 2.11 10.77 1.78
N GLY A 173 3.16 10.56 2.59
CA GLY A 173 3.59 11.52 3.61
C GLY A 173 4.04 12.86 3.05
N ILE A 174 4.89 12.85 2.01
CA ILE A 174 5.36 14.08 1.36
C ILE A 174 4.19 14.80 0.66
N ILE A 175 3.32 14.05 -0.04
CA ILE A 175 2.15 14.60 -0.70
C ILE A 175 1.22 15.30 0.31
N ASN A 176 0.89 14.61 1.41
CA ASN A 176 0.07 15.17 2.48
C ASN A 176 0.68 16.44 3.07
N TYR A 177 1.99 16.43 3.34
CA TYR A 177 2.66 17.57 3.94
C TYR A 177 2.73 18.78 3.00
N ALA A 178 3.15 18.56 1.75
CA ALA A 178 3.54 19.63 0.85
C ALA A 178 2.40 20.15 -0.03
N VAL A 179 1.47 19.31 -0.50
CA VAL A 179 0.48 19.73 -1.52
C VAL A 179 -0.39 20.90 -1.06
N PRO A 180 -1.04 20.87 0.13
CA PRO A 180 -1.85 21.99 0.58
C PRO A 180 -1.06 23.30 0.67
N LEU A 181 0.17 23.24 1.20
CA LEU A 181 1.07 24.40 1.27
C LEU A 181 1.39 24.97 -0.10
N LEU A 182 1.72 24.11 -1.07
CA LEU A 182 2.11 24.48 -2.42
C LEU A 182 0.97 25.09 -3.25
N ILE A 183 -0.28 24.76 -2.93
CA ILE A 183 -1.45 25.34 -3.61
C ILE A 183 -2.11 26.48 -2.83
N GLY A 184 -1.59 26.82 -1.65
CA GLY A 184 -2.14 27.85 -0.76
C GLY A 184 -3.47 27.46 -0.11
N ALA A 185 -3.71 26.16 0.10
CA ALA A 185 -4.86 25.67 0.86
C ALA A 185 -4.51 25.61 2.36
N ALA A 186 -5.52 25.82 3.21
CA ALA A 186 -5.35 25.70 4.67
C ALA A 186 -5.12 24.23 5.10
N ASP A 187 -5.78 23.29 4.43
CA ASP A 187 -5.70 21.85 4.67
C ASP A 187 -6.15 21.08 3.41
N MET A 188 -6.24 19.76 3.50
CA MET A 188 -6.85 18.87 2.52
C MET A 188 -8.37 19.04 2.47
N SER A 189 -9.00 18.63 1.37
CA SER A 189 -10.46 18.78 1.15
C SER A 189 -11.31 17.98 2.13
N PHE A 190 -10.80 16.85 2.60
CA PHE A 190 -11.48 16.00 3.57
C PHE A 190 -10.52 15.62 4.71
N PRO A 191 -10.30 16.50 5.72
CA PRO A 191 -9.33 16.24 6.80
C PRO A 191 -9.60 14.94 7.59
N ARG A 192 -10.87 14.66 7.91
CA ARG A 192 -11.28 13.41 8.59
C ARG A 192 -11.01 12.16 7.76
N LEU A 193 -11.33 12.21 6.45
CA LEU A 193 -11.02 11.12 5.53
C LEU A 193 -9.51 10.92 5.38
N ASN A 194 -8.75 12.01 5.45
CA ASN A 194 -7.29 11.99 5.41
C ASN A 194 -6.70 11.22 6.60
N ALA A 195 -7.16 11.55 7.81
CA ALA A 195 -6.76 10.85 9.03
C ALA A 195 -7.14 9.37 8.96
N PHE A 196 -8.36 9.05 8.53
CA PHE A 196 -8.80 7.67 8.35
C PHE A 196 -7.98 6.88 7.34
N SER A 197 -7.63 7.51 6.21
CA SER A 197 -6.74 6.91 5.21
C SER A 197 -5.41 6.51 5.84
N TYR A 198 -4.79 7.40 6.64
CA TYR A 198 -3.57 7.08 7.37
C TYR A 198 -3.76 5.92 8.35
N TRP A 199 -4.79 5.98 9.18
CA TRP A 199 -5.01 4.99 10.24
C TRP A 199 -5.39 3.60 9.70
N ILE A 200 -5.83 3.46 8.45
CA ILE A 200 -5.97 2.16 7.75
C ILE A 200 -4.59 1.50 7.50
N ALA A 201 -3.56 2.29 7.21
CA ALA A 201 -2.23 1.75 6.88
C ALA A 201 -1.57 1.04 8.08
N VAL A 202 -1.89 1.44 9.31
CA VAL A 202 -1.32 0.85 10.53
C VAL A 202 -1.68 -0.63 10.70
N PRO A 203 -2.97 -1.02 10.80
CA PRO A 203 -3.33 -2.43 10.95
C PRO A 203 -2.99 -3.23 9.69
N ALA A 204 -2.96 -2.60 8.50
CA ALA A 204 -2.51 -3.24 7.27
C ALA A 204 -1.04 -3.70 7.36
N ALA A 205 -0.16 -2.82 7.85
CA ALA A 205 1.26 -3.13 8.03
C ALA A 205 1.48 -4.21 9.09
N VAL A 206 0.76 -4.14 10.21
CA VAL A 206 0.79 -5.18 11.25
C VAL A 206 0.34 -6.54 10.69
N THR A 207 -0.76 -6.55 9.94
CA THR A 207 -1.29 -7.76 9.30
C THR A 207 -0.28 -8.33 8.30
N LEU A 208 0.32 -7.49 7.45
CA LEU A 208 1.34 -7.94 6.51
C LEU A 208 2.53 -8.58 7.22
N ILE A 209 3.13 -7.90 8.22
CA ILE A 209 4.30 -8.40 8.94
C ILE A 209 3.97 -9.69 9.71
N SER A 210 2.72 -9.89 10.12
CA SER A 210 2.29 -11.13 10.76
C SER A 210 2.51 -12.38 9.89
N SER A 211 2.64 -12.23 8.55
CA SER A 211 2.92 -13.35 7.65
C SER A 211 4.19 -14.09 8.02
N LEU A 212 5.22 -13.39 8.51
CA LEU A 212 6.50 -13.97 8.93
C LEU A 212 6.31 -15.03 10.01
N PHE A 213 5.40 -14.78 10.95
CA PHE A 213 5.16 -15.64 12.12
C PHE A 213 4.19 -16.78 11.83
N LEU A 214 3.55 -16.79 10.65
CA LEU A 214 2.53 -17.76 10.25
C LEU A 214 3.01 -18.65 9.10
N GLY A 215 4.27 -19.07 9.17
CA GLY A 215 4.92 -19.93 8.19
C GLY A 215 5.44 -19.21 6.95
N GLY A 216 5.32 -17.89 6.88
CA GLY A 216 5.86 -17.11 5.76
C GLY A 216 5.16 -17.36 4.43
N PHE A 217 5.85 -17.02 3.34
CA PHE A 217 5.42 -17.29 1.97
C PHE A 217 6.61 -17.17 1.00
N ASP A 218 6.63 -18.01 -0.03
CA ASP A 218 7.75 -18.18 -0.96
C ASP A 218 7.41 -17.78 -2.40
N THR A 219 6.35 -17.01 -2.58
CA THR A 219 5.81 -16.64 -3.90
C THR A 219 6.45 -15.39 -4.50
N GLY A 220 7.44 -14.80 -3.84
CA GLY A 220 7.84 -13.42 -4.09
C GLY A 220 6.74 -12.43 -3.71
N TRP A 221 7.02 -11.14 -3.91
CA TRP A 221 6.04 -10.06 -3.67
C TRP A 221 4.85 -10.07 -4.64
N THR A 222 4.91 -10.86 -5.72
CA THR A 222 3.87 -10.93 -6.76
C THR A 222 2.73 -11.87 -6.41
N GLY A 223 2.98 -12.91 -5.60
CA GLY A 223 1.91 -13.77 -5.09
C GLY A 223 1.22 -14.65 -6.13
N TYR A 224 1.94 -15.08 -7.18
CA TYR A 224 1.31 -15.80 -8.29
C TYR A 224 0.69 -17.15 -7.91
N PRO A 225 -0.56 -17.43 -8.34
CA PRO A 225 -1.06 -18.80 -8.44
C PRO A 225 -0.32 -19.54 -9.57
N PRO A 226 -0.14 -20.87 -9.47
CA PRO A 226 -0.72 -21.75 -8.45
C PRO A 226 0.04 -21.78 -7.12
N LEU A 227 1.26 -21.25 -7.04
CA LEU A 227 2.10 -21.35 -5.85
C LEU A 227 1.43 -20.71 -4.62
N SER A 228 0.88 -19.51 -4.77
CA SER A 228 0.16 -18.81 -3.70
C SER A 228 -1.12 -19.49 -3.24
N SER A 229 -1.69 -20.39 -4.04
CA SER A 229 -2.90 -21.13 -3.66
C SER A 229 -2.61 -22.29 -2.70
N ARG A 230 -1.34 -22.67 -2.54
CA ARG A 230 -0.90 -23.80 -1.70
C ARG A 230 0.07 -23.39 -0.59
N ALA A 231 0.44 -22.11 -0.53
CA ALA A 231 1.34 -21.55 0.47
C ALA A 231 0.73 -21.60 1.90
N PRO A 232 1.54 -21.43 2.95
CA PRO A 232 1.08 -21.33 4.35
C PRO A 232 0.10 -20.18 4.61
N VAL A 233 -0.46 -20.13 5.83
CA VAL A 233 -1.37 -19.06 6.27
C VAL A 233 -0.74 -17.67 6.16
N GLY A 234 0.58 -17.55 6.28
CA GLY A 234 1.31 -16.30 6.05
C GLY A 234 0.99 -15.65 4.69
N MET A 235 0.73 -16.45 3.65
CA MET A 235 0.30 -15.94 2.34
C MET A 235 -1.03 -15.16 2.41
N GLN A 236 -1.97 -15.63 3.23
CA GLN A 236 -3.25 -14.95 3.42
C GLN A 236 -3.08 -13.62 4.16
N MET A 237 -2.15 -13.55 5.11
CA MET A 237 -1.85 -12.30 5.81
C MET A 237 -1.16 -11.28 4.89
N PHE A 238 -0.32 -11.75 3.96
CA PHE A 238 0.21 -10.90 2.89
C PHE A 238 -0.91 -10.34 2.01
N PHE A 239 -1.82 -11.20 1.50
CA PHE A 239 -2.94 -10.75 0.69
C PHE A 239 -3.87 -9.79 1.43
N MET A 240 -4.25 -10.12 2.68
CA MET A 240 -5.12 -9.30 3.51
C MET A 240 -4.46 -7.96 3.86
N GLY A 241 -3.18 -7.96 4.26
CA GLY A 241 -2.44 -6.75 4.56
C GLY A 241 -2.38 -5.79 3.38
N VAL A 242 -2.08 -6.30 2.18
CA VAL A 242 -2.07 -5.48 0.95
C VAL A 242 -3.48 -5.00 0.58
N PHE A 243 -4.50 -5.85 0.72
CA PHE A 243 -5.89 -5.48 0.46
C PHE A 243 -6.34 -4.31 1.35
N ILE A 244 -6.06 -4.38 2.65
CA ILE A 244 -6.37 -3.30 3.60
C ILE A 244 -5.56 -2.04 3.28
N ALA A 245 -4.26 -2.17 3.00
CA ALA A 245 -3.42 -1.02 2.61
C ALA A 245 -3.92 -0.33 1.33
N GLY A 246 -4.53 -1.08 0.40
CA GLY A 246 -5.14 -0.54 -0.81
C GLY A 246 -6.22 0.50 -0.52
N TRP A 247 -7.03 0.31 0.53
CA TRP A 247 -8.06 1.28 0.94
C TRP A 247 -7.46 2.59 1.43
N SER A 248 -6.38 2.55 2.22
CA SER A 248 -5.62 3.75 2.60
C SER A 248 -5.21 4.55 1.36
N SER A 249 -4.62 3.87 0.37
CA SER A 249 -4.13 4.50 -0.86
C SER A 249 -5.24 5.12 -1.70
N ILE A 250 -6.36 4.41 -1.89
CA ILE A 250 -7.49 4.89 -2.71
C ILE A 250 -8.12 6.14 -2.08
N LEU A 251 -8.38 6.12 -0.78
CA LEU A 251 -9.05 7.22 -0.08
C LEU A 251 -8.13 8.45 0.03
N GLY A 252 -6.84 8.24 0.32
CA GLY A 252 -5.85 9.32 0.32
C GLY A 252 -5.70 9.96 -1.06
N ALA A 253 -5.64 9.15 -2.11
CA ALA A 253 -5.53 9.62 -3.48
C ALA A 253 -6.77 10.44 -3.92
N LEU A 254 -7.98 9.96 -3.58
CA LEU A 254 -9.21 10.71 -3.83
C LEU A 254 -9.16 12.10 -3.17
N ASN A 255 -8.72 12.16 -1.92
CA ASN A 255 -8.62 13.42 -1.19
C ASN A 255 -7.63 14.39 -1.86
N VAL A 256 -6.46 13.92 -2.29
CA VAL A 256 -5.48 14.73 -3.02
C VAL A 256 -6.07 15.26 -4.34
N VAL A 257 -6.75 14.42 -5.12
CA VAL A 257 -7.38 14.81 -6.39
C VAL A 257 -8.36 15.96 -6.16
N VAL A 258 -9.27 15.82 -5.18
CA VAL A 258 -10.26 16.86 -4.90
C VAL A 258 -9.59 18.13 -4.38
N THR A 259 -8.62 18.01 -3.47
CA THR A 259 -7.85 19.13 -2.92
C THR A 259 -7.19 19.97 -4.02
N VAL A 260 -6.46 19.32 -4.93
CA VAL A 260 -5.75 20.02 -6.02
C VAL A 260 -6.73 20.67 -7.02
N ILE A 261 -7.86 20.03 -7.31
CA ILE A 261 -8.82 20.57 -8.28
C ILE A 261 -9.61 21.74 -7.69
N ARG A 262 -9.99 21.67 -6.41
CA ARG A 262 -11.02 22.54 -5.80
C ARG A 262 -10.50 23.58 -4.83
N MET A 263 -9.30 23.42 -4.24
CA MET A 263 -8.85 24.25 -3.11
C MET A 263 -7.64 25.15 -3.42
N ARG A 264 -7.26 25.30 -4.68
CA ARG A 264 -6.16 26.20 -5.06
C ARG A 264 -6.48 27.64 -4.70
N ALA A 265 -5.46 28.37 -4.27
CA ALA A 265 -5.55 29.80 -4.01
C ALA A 265 -6.04 30.58 -5.24
N LYS A 266 -6.82 31.64 -4.98
CA LYS A 266 -7.37 32.51 -6.02
C LYS A 266 -6.24 33.09 -6.88
N GLY A 267 -6.34 32.95 -8.20
CA GLY A 267 -5.35 33.41 -9.17
C GLY A 267 -4.34 32.34 -9.63
N MET A 268 -4.28 31.18 -8.97
CA MET A 268 -3.48 30.03 -9.40
C MET A 268 -4.21 29.21 -10.48
N ALA A 269 -3.99 29.56 -11.75
CA ALA A 269 -4.42 28.72 -12.87
C ALA A 269 -3.68 27.37 -12.88
N ALA A 270 -4.24 26.35 -13.53
CA ALA A 270 -3.66 25.00 -13.56
C ALA A 270 -2.20 24.98 -14.06
N MET A 271 -1.91 25.70 -15.15
CA MET A 271 -0.55 25.82 -15.70
C MET A 271 0.34 26.84 -14.94
N LYS A 272 0.02 27.09 -13.67
CA LYS A 272 0.84 27.84 -12.71
C LYS A 272 1.09 27.07 -11.41
N MET A 273 0.57 25.85 -11.29
CA MET A 273 0.81 25.00 -10.11
C MET A 273 2.26 24.52 -10.07
N PRO A 274 2.86 24.32 -8.89
CA PRO A 274 4.16 23.66 -8.79
C PRO A 274 4.17 22.29 -9.48
N ILE A 275 5.30 21.89 -10.06
CA ILE A 275 5.44 20.61 -10.76
C ILE A 275 5.23 19.43 -9.81
N PHE A 276 5.64 19.56 -8.55
CA PHE A 276 5.34 18.53 -7.55
C PHE A 276 3.83 18.31 -7.38
N VAL A 277 3.00 19.35 -7.49
CA VAL A 277 1.54 19.24 -7.43
C VAL A 277 1.00 18.50 -8.66
N TRP A 278 1.53 18.78 -9.86
CA TRP A 278 1.20 18.03 -11.08
C TRP A 278 1.56 16.54 -10.96
N ALA A 279 2.75 16.24 -10.45
CA ALA A 279 3.20 14.88 -10.21
C ALA A 279 2.33 14.16 -9.16
N SER A 280 1.95 14.87 -8.09
CA SER A 280 1.07 14.35 -7.03
C SER A 280 -0.34 14.07 -7.56
N LEU A 281 -0.87 14.93 -8.43
CA LEU A 281 -2.16 14.72 -9.08
C LEU A 281 -2.14 13.49 -10.00
N ALA A 282 -1.12 13.37 -10.86
CA ALA A 282 -0.91 12.21 -11.72
C ALA A 282 -0.83 10.90 -10.90
N THR A 283 -0.01 10.92 -9.85
CA THR A 283 0.17 9.82 -8.89
C THR A 283 -1.15 9.42 -8.23
N SER A 284 -1.94 10.40 -7.80
CA SER A 284 -3.22 10.15 -7.14
C SER A 284 -4.28 9.61 -8.09
N ILE A 285 -4.29 10.05 -9.36
CA ILE A 285 -5.18 9.46 -10.37
C ILE A 285 -4.88 7.96 -10.54
N ILE A 286 -3.60 7.59 -10.65
CA ILE A 286 -3.19 6.19 -10.79
C ILE A 286 -3.59 5.38 -9.53
N ALA A 287 -3.24 5.87 -8.34
CA ALA A 287 -3.53 5.17 -7.10
C ALA A 287 -5.05 4.99 -6.88
N MET A 288 -5.86 5.98 -7.24
CA MET A 288 -7.32 5.90 -7.12
C MET A 288 -7.93 4.87 -8.08
N THR A 289 -7.44 4.78 -9.32
CA THR A 289 -8.09 3.95 -10.36
C THR A 289 -7.46 2.58 -10.55
N ALA A 290 -6.16 2.42 -10.30
CA ALA A 290 -5.44 1.16 -10.52
C ALA A 290 -5.42 0.26 -9.28
N THR A 291 -5.37 0.81 -8.06
CA THR A 291 -5.19 0.02 -6.82
C THR A 291 -6.30 -1.01 -6.58
N GLN A 292 -7.50 -0.78 -7.09
CA GLN A 292 -8.58 -1.77 -7.05
C GLN A 292 -8.23 -3.11 -7.73
N PHE A 293 -7.36 -3.13 -8.75
CA PHE A 293 -7.05 -4.33 -9.51
C PHE A 293 -6.16 -5.32 -8.75
N ILE A 294 -5.19 -4.85 -7.96
CA ILE A 294 -4.44 -5.73 -7.05
C ILE A 294 -5.33 -6.22 -5.91
N GLY A 295 -6.21 -5.35 -5.40
CA GLY A 295 -7.21 -5.73 -4.41
C GLY A 295 -8.08 -6.88 -4.92
N LEU A 296 -8.58 -6.75 -6.16
CA LEU A 296 -9.36 -7.80 -6.82
C LEU A 296 -8.54 -9.08 -7.02
N ALA A 297 -7.33 -9.00 -7.59
CA ALA A 297 -6.48 -10.18 -7.84
C ALA A 297 -6.24 -10.97 -6.54
N PHE A 298 -5.88 -10.28 -5.47
CA PHE A 298 -5.60 -10.90 -4.18
C PHE A 298 -6.88 -11.43 -3.54
N GLN A 299 -7.97 -10.66 -3.56
CA GLN A 299 -9.27 -11.11 -3.06
C GLN A 299 -9.76 -12.40 -3.72
N LEU A 300 -9.58 -12.53 -5.04
CA LEU A 300 -9.94 -13.74 -5.78
C LEU A 300 -9.10 -14.94 -5.35
N VAL A 301 -7.78 -14.78 -5.10
CA VAL A 301 -6.95 -15.89 -4.58
C VAL A 301 -7.35 -16.23 -3.14
N MET A 302 -7.61 -15.23 -2.30
CA MET A 302 -8.10 -15.45 -0.94
C MET A 302 -9.40 -16.26 -0.96
N PHE A 303 -10.36 -15.91 -1.81
CA PHE A 303 -11.62 -16.64 -1.97
C PHE A 303 -11.45 -18.03 -2.57
N GLN A 304 -10.53 -18.21 -3.52
CA GLN A 304 -10.16 -19.52 -4.04
C GLN A 304 -9.66 -20.44 -2.92
N ARG A 305 -8.81 -19.94 -2.02
CA ARG A 305 -8.30 -20.70 -0.88
C ARG A 305 -9.37 -20.96 0.19
N LEU A 306 -10.19 -19.95 0.52
CA LEU A 306 -11.15 -20.03 1.62
C LEU A 306 -12.43 -20.79 1.28
N PHE A 307 -12.93 -20.61 0.06
CA PHE A 307 -14.22 -21.12 -0.38
C PHE A 307 -14.08 -22.20 -1.47
N GLY A 308 -12.85 -22.60 -1.82
CA GLY A 308 -12.60 -23.61 -2.84
C GLY A 308 -12.97 -23.17 -4.25
N MET A 309 -13.11 -21.86 -4.50
CA MET A 309 -13.40 -21.32 -5.84
C MET A 309 -12.24 -21.60 -6.82
N GLY A 310 -12.53 -21.58 -8.12
CA GLY A 310 -11.59 -22.02 -9.16
C GLY A 310 -11.02 -20.91 -10.04
N PHE A 311 -10.96 -19.64 -9.59
CA PHE A 311 -10.64 -18.49 -10.46
C PHE A 311 -9.33 -18.65 -11.24
N PHE A 312 -8.29 -19.17 -10.60
CA PHE A 312 -6.95 -19.32 -11.16
C PHE A 312 -6.49 -20.78 -11.20
N ASP A 313 -7.41 -21.73 -11.06
CA ASP A 313 -7.13 -23.17 -11.09
C ASP A 313 -7.60 -23.77 -12.43
N PRO A 314 -6.67 -24.15 -13.33
CA PRO A 314 -7.03 -24.76 -14.61
C PRO A 314 -7.89 -26.02 -14.48
N SER A 315 -7.75 -26.79 -13.39
CA SER A 315 -8.56 -28.00 -13.16
C SER A 315 -10.04 -27.70 -12.89
N LYS A 316 -10.35 -26.45 -12.53
CA LYS A 316 -11.70 -25.92 -12.31
C LYS A 316 -12.13 -24.91 -13.39
N GLY A 317 -11.39 -24.83 -14.51
CA GLY A 317 -11.66 -23.90 -15.62
C GLY A 317 -11.12 -22.47 -15.41
N GLY A 318 -10.34 -22.23 -14.36
CA GLY A 318 -9.66 -20.95 -14.11
C GLY A 318 -8.39 -20.74 -14.93
N ASN A 319 -7.84 -19.53 -14.87
CA ASN A 319 -6.64 -19.17 -15.64
C ASN A 319 -5.61 -18.42 -14.77
N PRO A 320 -4.44 -19.02 -14.45
CA PRO A 320 -3.35 -18.35 -13.75
C PRO A 320 -2.84 -17.07 -14.44
N VAL A 321 -2.91 -17.00 -15.78
CA VAL A 321 -2.48 -15.81 -16.54
C VAL A 321 -3.45 -14.64 -16.32
N LEU A 322 -4.72 -14.90 -16.00
CA LEU A 322 -5.66 -13.85 -15.60
C LEU A 322 -5.19 -13.12 -14.34
N PHE A 323 -4.64 -13.85 -13.35
CA PHE A 323 -4.06 -13.23 -12.16
C PHE A 323 -2.96 -12.25 -12.57
N GLN A 324 -2.05 -12.67 -13.45
CA GLN A 324 -0.94 -11.83 -13.89
C GLN A 324 -1.45 -10.55 -14.60
N HIS A 325 -2.48 -10.66 -15.44
CA HIS A 325 -3.07 -9.47 -16.07
C HIS A 325 -3.64 -8.52 -15.02
N LEU A 326 -4.45 -9.01 -14.07
CA LEU A 326 -5.04 -8.17 -13.01
C LEU A 326 -3.94 -7.53 -12.13
N PHE A 327 -2.97 -8.33 -11.71
CA PHE A 327 -1.87 -7.89 -10.88
C PHE A 327 -1.03 -6.83 -11.58
N TRP A 328 -0.58 -7.07 -12.82
CA TRP A 328 0.27 -6.11 -13.53
C TRP A 328 -0.47 -4.89 -14.03
N PHE A 329 -1.76 -5.02 -14.37
CA PHE A 329 -2.59 -3.87 -14.70
C PHE A 329 -2.61 -2.84 -13.57
N TYR A 330 -2.49 -3.28 -12.31
CA TYR A 330 -2.15 -2.39 -11.20
C TYR A 330 -0.65 -2.11 -11.08
N SER A 331 0.15 -3.16 -10.91
CA SER A 331 1.50 -3.07 -10.37
C SER A 331 2.44 -2.29 -11.28
N HIS A 332 2.19 -2.27 -12.59
CA HIS A 332 2.98 -1.45 -13.47
C HIS A 332 2.62 0.05 -13.36
N PRO A 333 1.35 0.49 -13.44
CA PRO A 333 1.01 1.85 -13.03
C PRO A 333 1.51 2.23 -11.62
N ALA A 334 1.51 1.30 -10.66
CA ALA A 334 2.01 1.54 -9.32
C ALA A 334 3.50 1.92 -9.29
N VAL A 335 4.34 1.42 -10.22
CA VAL A 335 5.74 1.90 -10.29
C VAL A 335 5.83 3.38 -10.67
N TYR A 336 4.85 3.91 -11.40
CA TYR A 336 4.77 5.34 -11.69
C TYR A 336 4.34 6.17 -10.47
N VAL A 337 3.53 5.59 -9.58
CA VAL A 337 3.20 6.21 -8.28
C VAL A 337 4.48 6.42 -7.45
N PHE A 338 5.47 5.53 -7.55
CA PHE A 338 6.75 5.68 -6.85
C PHE A 338 7.59 6.81 -7.45
N ILE A 339 7.75 6.81 -8.78
CA ILE A 339 8.74 7.66 -9.44
C ILE A 339 8.23 9.09 -9.69
N LEU A 340 6.96 9.28 -10.05
CA LEU A 340 6.44 10.58 -10.47
C LEU A 340 6.65 11.68 -9.41
N PRO A 341 6.33 11.48 -8.12
CA PRO A 341 6.59 12.48 -7.10
C PRO A 341 8.08 12.73 -6.89
N GLY A 342 8.92 11.69 -7.02
CA GLY A 342 10.38 11.84 -7.00
C GLY A 342 10.89 12.75 -8.13
N LEU A 343 10.39 12.56 -9.35
CA LEU A 343 10.67 13.48 -10.48
C LEU A 343 10.11 14.88 -10.19
N GLY A 344 8.96 14.97 -9.54
CA GLY A 344 8.37 16.24 -9.08
C GLY A 344 9.28 16.98 -8.11
N VAL A 345 9.83 16.30 -7.11
CA VAL A 345 10.78 16.86 -6.14
C VAL A 345 12.03 17.38 -6.85
N ILE A 346 12.63 16.60 -7.76
CA ILE A 346 13.77 17.06 -8.56
C ILE A 346 13.44 18.36 -9.32
N SER A 347 12.26 18.42 -9.93
CA SER A 347 11.76 19.59 -10.66
C SER A 347 11.54 20.83 -9.78
N GLU A 348 11.27 20.67 -8.48
CA GLU A 348 11.16 21.80 -7.54
C GLU A 348 12.53 22.25 -7.02
N LEU A 349 13.41 21.30 -6.70
CA LEU A 349 14.72 21.61 -6.10
C LEU A 349 15.66 22.29 -7.09
N LEU A 350 15.72 21.82 -8.34
CA LEU A 350 16.67 22.33 -9.33
C LEU A 350 16.55 23.85 -9.52
N PRO A 351 15.38 24.43 -9.87
CA PRO A 351 15.23 25.87 -10.06
C PRO A 351 15.69 26.72 -8.88
N VAL A 352 15.47 26.23 -7.66
CA VAL A 352 15.85 26.92 -6.42
C VAL A 352 17.36 26.94 -6.25
N PHE A 353 18.03 25.79 -6.38
CA PHE A 353 19.47 25.69 -6.12
C PHE A 353 20.33 26.23 -7.27
N VAL A 354 19.86 26.10 -8.52
CA VAL A 354 20.56 26.68 -9.68
C VAL A 354 20.09 28.09 -10.04
N ARG A 355 19.10 28.62 -9.31
CA ARG A 355 18.60 30.01 -9.40
C ARG A 355 18.14 30.42 -10.80
N LYS A 356 17.55 29.49 -11.55
CA LYS A 356 16.96 29.74 -12.87
C LYS A 356 15.56 29.13 -12.94
N PRO A 357 14.64 29.70 -13.74
CA PRO A 357 13.33 29.06 -13.98
C PRO A 357 13.50 27.65 -14.54
N LEU A 358 12.56 26.76 -14.20
CA LEU A 358 12.52 25.42 -14.78
C LEU A 358 12.29 25.51 -16.29
N TYR A 359 13.24 25.01 -17.08
CA TYR A 359 13.07 24.96 -18.53
C TYR A 359 11.89 24.03 -18.89
N GLY A 360 11.08 24.43 -19.87
CA GLY A 360 10.02 23.56 -20.37
C GLY A 360 8.92 23.21 -19.36
N TYR A 361 8.61 24.07 -18.37
CA TYR A 361 7.57 23.82 -17.33
C TYR A 361 6.30 23.15 -17.87
N ARG A 362 5.72 23.67 -18.96
CA ARG A 362 4.47 23.14 -19.53
C ARG A 362 4.62 21.68 -19.97
N TRP A 363 5.75 21.34 -20.58
CA TRP A 363 6.05 19.99 -21.05
C TRP A 363 6.28 19.03 -19.89
N ILE A 364 6.96 19.47 -18.82
CA ILE A 364 7.15 18.66 -17.62
C ILE A 364 5.83 18.40 -16.89
N ALA A 365 4.96 19.41 -16.80
CA ALA A 365 3.64 19.28 -16.20
C ALA A 365 2.79 18.25 -16.97
N MET A 366 2.66 18.44 -18.29
CA MET A 366 1.89 17.54 -19.16
C MET A 366 2.48 16.14 -19.23
N SER A 367 3.81 15.99 -19.18
CA SER A 367 4.45 14.67 -19.19
C SER A 367 4.10 13.84 -17.94
N SER A 368 3.84 14.48 -16.80
CA SER A 368 3.37 13.77 -15.60
C SER A 368 2.00 13.12 -15.83
N ILE A 369 1.07 13.85 -16.45
CA ILE A 369 -0.24 13.31 -16.83
C ILE A 369 -0.11 12.26 -17.94
N GLY A 370 0.77 12.50 -18.92
CA GLY A 370 1.06 11.56 -20.00
C GLY A 370 1.55 10.21 -19.49
N ILE A 371 2.50 10.21 -18.54
CA ILE A 371 2.99 8.97 -17.90
C ILE A 371 1.85 8.25 -17.18
N ALA A 372 1.01 8.98 -16.44
CA ALA A 372 -0.12 8.38 -15.75
C ALA A 372 -1.11 7.68 -16.70
N LEU A 373 -1.41 8.29 -17.84
CA LEU A 373 -2.32 7.70 -18.84
C LEU A 373 -1.69 6.51 -19.56
N VAL A 374 -0.45 6.66 -20.04
CA VAL A 374 0.23 5.57 -20.78
C VAL A 374 0.53 4.38 -19.87
N GLY A 375 0.68 4.59 -18.56
CA GLY A 375 0.90 3.50 -17.61
C GLY A 375 -0.17 2.40 -17.66
N PHE A 376 -1.41 2.74 -18.03
CA PHE A 376 -2.51 1.77 -18.17
C PHE A 376 -2.46 0.92 -19.44
N VAL A 377 -1.56 1.17 -20.38
CA VAL A 377 -1.49 0.45 -21.67
C VAL A 377 -0.18 -0.30 -21.90
N VAL A 378 0.64 -0.47 -20.85
CA VAL A 378 1.99 -1.06 -20.97
C VAL A 378 2.22 -2.27 -20.06
N TRP A 379 1.28 -2.61 -19.18
CA TRP A 379 1.50 -3.56 -18.09
C TRP A 379 1.98 -4.96 -18.52
N ALA A 380 1.54 -5.44 -19.69
CA ALA A 380 1.82 -6.80 -20.12
C ALA A 380 3.27 -7.04 -20.55
N HIS A 381 4.14 -6.02 -20.52
CA HIS A 381 5.58 -6.26 -20.70
C HIS A 381 6.19 -7.11 -19.57
N HIS A 382 5.54 -7.19 -18.40
CA HIS A 382 5.95 -8.12 -17.33
C HIS A 382 5.56 -9.57 -17.62
N MET A 383 4.84 -9.80 -18.72
CA MET A 383 4.16 -11.05 -19.02
C MET A 383 4.64 -11.67 -20.35
N PHE A 384 5.73 -11.19 -20.95
CA PHE A 384 6.18 -11.69 -22.26
C PHE A 384 6.50 -13.19 -22.29
N THR A 385 6.86 -13.77 -21.13
CA THR A 385 7.14 -15.19 -20.95
C THR A 385 6.00 -15.96 -20.27
N SER A 386 4.84 -15.33 -20.06
CA SER A 386 3.72 -15.89 -19.26
C SER A 386 2.81 -16.88 -20.00
N GLY A 387 2.98 -17.05 -21.31
CA GLY A 387 2.03 -17.77 -22.16
C GLY A 387 0.83 -16.94 -22.62
N MET A 388 0.82 -15.61 -22.39
CA MET A 388 -0.17 -14.72 -23.00
C MET A 388 -0.11 -14.78 -24.54
N ASN A 389 -1.23 -14.44 -25.19
CA ASN A 389 -1.35 -14.44 -26.65
C ASN A 389 -0.21 -13.67 -27.35
N GLU A 390 0.46 -14.33 -28.29
CA GLU A 390 1.73 -13.83 -28.87
C GLU A 390 1.56 -12.51 -29.62
N TYR A 391 0.42 -12.32 -30.29
CA TYR A 391 0.12 -11.10 -31.05
C TYR A 391 0.04 -9.84 -30.16
N LEU A 392 -0.08 -9.99 -28.83
CA LEU A 392 -0.04 -8.87 -27.89
C LEU A 392 1.38 -8.41 -27.56
N ARG A 393 2.41 -9.26 -27.75
CA ARG A 393 3.80 -8.94 -27.36
C ARG A 393 4.31 -7.66 -28.04
N VAL A 394 4.11 -7.56 -29.36
CA VAL A 394 4.63 -6.44 -30.18
C VAL A 394 3.94 -5.10 -29.82
N PRO A 395 2.59 -5.01 -29.72
CA PRO A 395 1.93 -3.80 -29.24
C PRO A 395 2.39 -3.34 -27.84
N PHE A 396 2.56 -4.27 -26.89
CA PHE A 396 3.04 -3.94 -25.55
C PHE A 396 4.51 -3.51 -25.53
N MET A 397 5.35 -4.06 -26.41
CA MET A 397 6.72 -3.60 -26.60
C MET A 397 6.74 -2.13 -27.07
N TYR A 398 6.01 -1.80 -28.14
CA TYR A 398 5.99 -0.43 -28.68
C TYR A 398 5.41 0.60 -27.70
N SER A 399 4.31 0.27 -27.02
CA SER A 399 3.74 1.15 -26.00
C SER A 399 4.71 1.38 -24.83
N THR A 400 5.47 0.36 -24.43
CA THR A 400 6.50 0.50 -23.39
C THR A 400 7.62 1.43 -23.84
N LEU A 401 8.08 1.32 -25.08
CA LEU A 401 9.08 2.24 -25.64
C LEU A 401 8.57 3.69 -25.65
N LEU A 402 7.28 3.91 -25.91
CA LEU A 402 6.69 5.25 -25.90
C LEU A 402 6.72 5.93 -24.52
N VAL A 403 6.70 5.17 -23.41
CA VAL A 403 6.80 5.77 -22.06
C VAL A 403 8.15 6.45 -21.82
N SER A 404 9.20 6.01 -22.52
CA SER A 404 10.52 6.65 -22.41
C SER A 404 10.51 8.11 -22.88
N VAL A 405 9.61 8.48 -23.81
CA VAL A 405 9.56 9.83 -24.40
C VAL A 405 9.13 10.89 -23.38
N PRO A 406 7.97 10.77 -22.69
CA PRO A 406 7.59 11.71 -21.62
C PRO A 406 8.64 11.82 -20.50
N THR A 407 9.32 10.72 -20.20
CA THR A 407 10.39 10.69 -19.20
C THR A 407 11.62 11.46 -19.69
N GLY A 408 12.05 11.24 -20.94
CA GLY A 408 13.15 11.95 -21.57
C GLY A 408 12.93 13.47 -21.61
N VAL A 409 11.71 13.92 -21.90
CA VAL A 409 11.34 15.35 -21.84
C VAL A 409 11.70 15.98 -20.48
N LYS A 410 11.48 15.27 -19.37
CA LYS A 410 11.84 15.77 -18.03
C LYS A 410 13.34 15.89 -17.87
N PHE A 411 14.09 14.85 -18.22
CA PHE A 411 15.56 14.85 -18.08
C PHE A 411 16.23 15.93 -18.94
N PHE A 412 15.87 16.06 -20.22
CA PHE A 412 16.43 17.11 -21.07
C PHE A 412 16.08 18.52 -20.55
N SER A 413 14.89 18.69 -19.99
CA SER A 413 14.49 19.96 -19.38
C SER A 413 15.22 20.27 -18.06
N TRP A 414 15.72 19.26 -17.35
CA TRP A 414 16.55 19.47 -16.15
C TRP A 414 17.99 19.81 -16.49
N VAL A 415 18.51 19.26 -17.60
CA VAL A 415 19.88 19.54 -18.09
C VAL A 415 19.97 20.94 -18.68
N ALA A 416 18.97 21.35 -19.48
CA ALA A 416 18.84 22.69 -20.03
C ALA A 416 18.69 23.74 -18.92
#